data_AF-A0A0H5RGZ1-F1
#
_entry.id   AF-A0A0H5RGZ1-F1
#
_cell.length_a   1.000
_cell.length_b   1.000
_cell.length_c   1.000
_cell.angle_alpha   90.00
_cell.angle_beta   90.00
_cell.angle_gamma   90.00
#
_symmetry.space_group_name_H-M   'P 1'
#
loop_
_entity.id
_entity.type
_entity.pdbx_description
1 polymer ?
#
loop_
_entity_poly.entity_id
_entity_poly.type
_entity_poly.pdbx_seq_one_letter_code
_entity_poly.pdbx_strand_id
1 'polypeptide(L)'
;MGRVIRGQRKGAGGIFKSHTAKRQGAAAFRSLDYVERHGYIKGVVKDIIHDSGRGAPLARVTYRDPYRYKLNHELLIAAEGMYTGQFIYSGAKANLTVGNILPLSALPEGTIVCNVEA
;
A
#
# COMPACT_ATOMS: atom_id res chain seq x y z
N MET A 1 46.67 -10.26 2.15
CA MET A 1 45.20 -10.32 2.33
C MET A 1 44.67 -8.90 2.14
N GLY A 2 43.74 -8.66 1.21
CA GLY A 2 43.31 -7.31 0.80
C GLY A 2 42.25 -6.68 1.72
N ARG A 3 42.01 -5.37 1.56
CA ARG A 3 40.99 -4.62 2.31
C ARG A 3 39.58 -4.91 1.78
N VAL A 4 38.61 -5.09 2.68
CA VAL A 4 37.19 -5.25 2.35
C VAL A 4 36.66 -4.03 1.58
N ILE A 5 36.09 -4.26 0.40
CA ILE A 5 35.61 -3.18 -0.48
C ILE A 5 34.30 -2.57 0.03
N ARG A 6 33.97 -1.35 -0.41
CA ARG A 6 32.75 -0.62 0.01
C ARG A 6 31.46 -1.44 -0.22
N GLY A 7 31.37 -2.19 -1.32
CA GLY A 7 30.20 -3.03 -1.61
C GLY A 7 29.96 -4.10 -0.55
N GLN A 8 31.01 -4.83 -0.16
CA GLN A 8 30.96 -5.87 0.87
C GLN A 8 30.58 -5.30 2.24
N ARG A 9 30.98 -4.05 2.55
CA ARG A 9 30.64 -3.40 3.83
C ARG A 9 29.16 -3.05 4.00
N LYS A 10 28.36 -3.00 2.92
CA LYS A 10 26.95 -2.60 2.99
C LYS A 10 26.06 -3.65 3.68
N GLY A 11 26.37 -4.94 3.52
CA GLY A 11 25.57 -6.04 4.09
C GLY A 11 25.72 -6.22 5.61
N ALA A 12 26.82 -5.74 6.19
CA ALA A 12 27.13 -5.93 7.61
C ALA A 12 26.27 -5.07 8.57
N GLY A 13 25.38 -4.21 8.05
CA GLY A 13 24.48 -3.42 8.89
C GLY A 13 25.20 -2.39 9.77
N GLY A 14 26.35 -1.85 9.35
CA GLY A 14 27.05 -0.76 10.05
C GLY A 14 26.47 0.61 9.71
N ILE A 15 27.30 1.52 9.21
CA ILE A 15 26.92 2.89 8.81
C ILE A 15 25.96 2.99 7.61
N PHE A 16 25.66 1.87 6.94
CA PHE A 16 24.82 1.83 5.73
C PHE A 16 23.35 1.51 6.02
N LYS A 17 22.91 1.54 7.28
CA LYS A 17 21.49 1.34 7.64
C LYS A 17 20.63 2.48 7.08
N SER A 18 19.39 2.16 6.73
CA SER A 18 18.41 3.18 6.32
C SER A 18 17.97 4.04 7.50
N HIS A 19 17.92 5.36 7.32
CA HIS A 19 17.33 6.27 8.28
C HIS A 19 15.81 6.23 8.19
N THR A 20 15.15 5.51 9.10
CA THR A 20 13.70 5.26 9.06
C THR A 20 12.89 6.02 10.12
N ALA A 21 13.52 6.85 10.94
CA ALA A 21 12.88 7.49 12.11
C ALA A 21 11.64 8.34 11.77
N LYS A 22 11.58 8.92 10.56
CA LYS A 22 10.45 9.75 10.08
C LYS A 22 9.53 9.03 9.09
N ARG A 23 9.70 7.71 8.90
CA ARG A 23 8.82 6.94 8.03
C ARG A 23 7.48 6.73 8.70
N GLN A 24 6.41 6.90 7.94
CA GLN A 24 5.03 6.75 8.42
C GLN A 24 4.65 5.29 8.64
N GLY A 25 5.26 4.37 7.89
CA GLY A 25 5.02 2.94 8.00
C GLY A 25 5.30 2.23 6.68
N ALA A 26 5.11 0.91 6.66
CA ALA A 26 5.14 0.16 5.42
C ALA A 26 3.87 0.45 4.62
N ALA A 27 4.03 0.81 3.34
CA ALA A 27 2.92 0.89 2.42
C ALA A 27 2.64 -0.51 1.89
N ALA A 28 1.48 -1.07 2.24
CA ALA A 28 1.10 -2.44 1.91
C ALA A 28 -0.41 -2.53 1.74
N PHE A 29 -0.86 -3.48 0.93
CA PHE A 29 -2.27 -3.82 0.88
C PHE A 29 -2.74 -4.44 2.19
N ARG A 30 -4.06 -4.52 2.33
CA ARG A 30 -4.68 -5.33 3.38
C ARG A 30 -4.21 -6.78 3.25
N SER A 31 -4.26 -7.49 4.37
CA SER A 31 -4.20 -8.94 4.33
C SER A 31 -5.37 -9.49 3.51
N LEU A 32 -5.07 -10.29 2.50
CA LEU A 32 -6.07 -10.92 1.65
C LEU A 32 -6.98 -11.85 2.47
N ASP A 33 -8.17 -11.36 2.80
CA ASP A 33 -9.18 -12.04 3.61
C ASP A 33 -10.32 -12.62 2.76
N TYR A 34 -11.30 -13.27 3.42
CA TYR A 34 -12.44 -13.86 2.73
C TYR A 34 -13.27 -12.83 1.94
N VAL A 35 -13.38 -11.61 2.47
CA VAL A 35 -14.21 -10.54 1.92
C VAL A 35 -13.61 -10.04 0.62
N GLU A 36 -12.29 -9.83 0.58
CA GLU A 36 -11.59 -9.33 -0.60
C GLU A 36 -11.54 -10.39 -1.72
N ARG A 37 -11.45 -11.69 -1.36
CA ARG A 37 -11.46 -12.79 -2.34
C ARG A 37 -12.81 -13.00 -3.05
N HIS A 38 -13.93 -12.88 -2.33
CA HIS A 38 -15.25 -13.25 -2.87
C HIS A 38 -16.18 -12.06 -3.13
N GLY A 39 -15.85 -10.90 -2.53
CA GLY A 39 -16.67 -9.70 -2.57
C GLY A 39 -15.81 -8.45 -2.71
N TYR A 40 -16.16 -7.43 -1.93
CA TYR A 40 -15.37 -6.22 -1.79
C TYR A 40 -15.52 -5.67 -0.38
N ILE A 41 -14.53 -4.92 0.08
CA ILE A 41 -14.57 -4.15 1.31
C ILE A 41 -14.41 -2.67 1.03
N LYS A 42 -15.21 -1.85 1.71
CA LYS A 42 -15.20 -0.40 1.59
C LYS A 42 -14.26 0.23 2.61
N GLY A 43 -13.33 1.04 2.13
CA GLY A 43 -12.46 1.92 2.91
C GLY A 43 -12.74 3.39 2.63
N VAL A 44 -12.33 4.25 3.56
CA VAL A 44 -12.35 5.72 3.38
C VAL A 44 -10.93 6.24 3.44
N VAL A 45 -10.52 7.02 2.44
CA VAL A 45 -9.27 7.78 2.50
C VAL A 45 -9.43 8.86 3.57
N LYS A 46 -8.78 8.69 4.72
CA LYS A 46 -8.81 9.69 5.80
C LYS A 46 -7.89 10.85 5.52
N ASP A 47 -6.70 10.55 5.00
CA ASP A 47 -5.68 11.56 4.75
C ASP A 47 -4.71 11.08 3.66
N ILE A 48 -4.05 12.02 2.99
CA ILE A 48 -2.99 11.76 2.02
C ILE A 48 -1.73 12.47 2.53
N ILE A 49 -0.75 11.69 2.98
CA ILE A 49 0.41 12.17 3.76
C ILE A 49 1.73 11.93 3.03
N HIS A 50 2.72 12.76 3.35
CA HIS A 50 4.10 12.57 2.90
C HIS A 50 4.87 11.58 3.79
N ASP A 51 5.64 10.68 3.17
CA ASP A 51 6.51 9.70 3.83
C ASP A 51 7.99 10.01 3.56
N SER A 52 8.80 10.14 4.61
CA SER A 52 10.19 10.58 4.48
C SER A 52 11.03 9.57 3.67
N GLY A 53 11.71 10.05 2.63
CA GLY A 53 12.50 9.21 1.73
C GLY A 53 11.68 8.47 0.68
N ARG A 54 10.40 8.83 0.51
CA ARG A 54 9.52 8.36 -0.55
C ARG A 54 9.01 9.56 -1.37
N GLY A 55 9.07 9.45 -2.71
CA GLY A 55 8.50 10.47 -3.61
C GLY A 55 6.98 10.38 -3.72
N ALA A 56 6.43 9.17 -3.80
CA ALA A 56 4.99 8.95 -3.86
C ALA A 56 4.32 9.22 -2.49
N PRO A 57 3.18 9.92 -2.45
CA PRO A 57 2.42 10.10 -1.22
C PRO A 57 1.76 8.80 -0.76
N LEU A 58 1.44 8.72 0.54
CA LEU A 58 0.70 7.62 1.14
C LEU A 58 -0.73 8.02 1.43
N ALA A 59 -1.69 7.17 1.06
CA ALA A 59 -3.07 7.30 1.45
C ALA A 59 -3.31 6.50 2.75
N ARG A 60 -3.74 7.18 3.81
CA ARG A 60 -4.21 6.53 5.03
C ARG A 60 -5.67 6.14 4.84
N VAL A 61 -5.93 4.86 4.65
CA VAL A 61 -7.28 4.34 4.39
C VAL A 61 -7.79 3.62 5.63
N THR A 62 -8.98 4.02 6.09
CA THR A 62 -9.65 3.37 7.22
C THR A 62 -10.70 2.41 6.70
N TYR A 63 -10.60 1.16 7.12
CA TYR A 63 -11.58 0.13 6.87
C TYR A 63 -12.28 -0.28 8.17
N ARG A 64 -13.49 -0.82 8.03
CA ARG A 64 -14.15 -1.53 9.13
C ARG A 64 -13.65 -2.97 9.16
N ASP A 65 -13.34 -3.50 10.33
CA ASP A 65 -12.98 -4.91 10.45
C ASP A 65 -14.22 -5.80 10.27
N PRO A 66 -14.13 -6.88 9.48
CA PRO A 66 -15.28 -7.75 9.20
C PRO A 66 -15.64 -8.68 10.36
N TYR A 67 -14.71 -8.95 11.29
CA TYR A 67 -14.90 -9.90 12.37
C TYR A 67 -15.09 -9.25 13.74
N ARG A 68 -14.57 -8.04 13.95
CA ARG A 68 -14.60 -7.34 15.24
C ARG A 68 -15.11 -5.91 15.08
N TYR A 69 -15.69 -5.35 16.14
CA TYR A 69 -16.04 -3.93 16.18
C TYR A 69 -14.78 -3.07 16.38
N LYS A 70 -13.98 -2.92 15.32
CA LYS A 70 -12.79 -2.06 15.28
C LYS A 70 -12.62 -1.44 13.88
N LEU A 71 -11.82 -0.39 13.83
CA LEU A 71 -11.37 0.23 12.60
C LEU A 71 -9.91 -0.15 12.35
N ASN A 72 -9.62 -0.66 11.15
CA ASN A 72 -8.26 -0.96 10.72
C ASN A 72 -7.77 0.21 9.85
N HIS A 73 -6.58 0.72 10.16
CA HIS A 73 -5.95 1.81 9.42
C HIS A 73 -4.80 1.26 8.60
N GLU A 74 -4.91 1.37 7.28
CA GLU A 74 -3.92 0.88 6.34
C GLU A 74 -3.22 2.04 5.64
N LEU A 75 -1.95 1.85 5.31
CA LEU A 75 -1.17 2.80 4.53
C LEU A 75 -1.02 2.23 3.12
N LEU A 76 -1.71 2.86 2.17
CA LEU A 76 -1.60 2.54 0.74
C LEU A 76 -0.71 3.56 0.04
N ILE A 77 -0.14 3.17 -1.10
CA ILE A 77 0.43 4.15 -2.03
C ILE A 77 -0.75 4.88 -2.68
N ALA A 78 -0.74 6.21 -2.66
CA ALA A 78 -1.80 6.97 -3.29
C ALA A 78 -1.67 6.90 -4.82
N ALA A 79 -2.74 6.49 -5.49
CA ALA A 79 -2.86 6.65 -6.93
C ALA A 79 -3.15 8.12 -7.27
N GLU A 80 -2.65 8.58 -8.41
CA GLU A 80 -2.93 9.93 -8.88
C GLU A 80 -4.45 10.13 -9.07
N GLY A 81 -4.97 11.25 -8.59
CA GLY A 81 -6.40 11.55 -8.60
C GLY A 81 -7.17 11.06 -7.36
N MET A 82 -6.54 10.36 -6.42
CA MET A 82 -7.16 10.06 -5.13
C MET A 82 -7.32 11.32 -4.28
N TYR A 83 -8.41 11.39 -3.49
CA TYR A 83 -8.71 12.54 -2.63
C TYR A 83 -9.19 12.12 -1.24
N THR A 84 -9.08 13.03 -0.26
CA THR A 84 -9.54 12.79 1.11
C THR A 84 -11.06 12.68 1.17
N GLY A 85 -11.57 11.70 1.92
CA GLY A 85 -12.99 11.35 1.97
C GLY A 85 -13.45 10.42 0.85
N GLN A 86 -12.61 10.13 -0.15
CA GLN A 86 -12.94 9.17 -1.21
C GLN A 86 -13.18 7.76 -0.64
N PHE A 87 -14.17 7.08 -1.21
CA PHE A 87 -14.39 5.66 -0.94
C PHE A 87 -13.55 4.80 -1.87
N ILE A 88 -12.79 3.90 -1.27
CA ILE A 88 -12.00 2.88 -1.98
C ILE A 88 -12.65 1.53 -1.74
N TYR A 89 -12.74 0.74 -2.80
CA TYR A 89 -13.28 -0.60 -2.78
C TYR A 89 -12.17 -1.58 -3.13
N SER A 90 -11.96 -2.56 -2.27
CA SER A 90 -10.94 -3.58 -2.43
C SER A 90 -11.58 -4.96 -2.50
N GLY A 91 -11.34 -5.69 -3.59
CA GLY A 91 -11.75 -7.07 -3.75
C GLY A 91 -12.18 -7.46 -5.17
N ALA A 92 -12.46 -8.75 -5.36
CA ALA A 92 -12.78 -9.34 -6.66
C ALA A 92 -14.04 -8.77 -7.33
N LYS A 93 -14.98 -8.23 -6.54
CA LYS A 93 -16.23 -7.62 -7.05
C LYS A 93 -16.22 -6.08 -6.95
N ALA A 94 -15.08 -5.46 -6.70
CA ALA A 94 -14.99 -4.00 -6.73
C ALA A 94 -15.14 -3.47 -8.16
N ASN A 95 -15.62 -2.24 -8.31
CA ASN A 95 -15.73 -1.60 -9.62
C ASN A 95 -14.37 -1.09 -10.09
N LEU A 96 -14.15 -1.05 -11.40
CA LEU A 96 -12.96 -0.48 -12.01
C LEU A 96 -12.99 1.06 -11.90
N THR A 97 -12.42 1.61 -10.83
CA THR A 97 -12.25 3.06 -10.65
C THR A 97 -10.89 3.36 -10.06
N VAL A 98 -10.38 4.57 -10.28
CA VAL A 98 -9.07 5.01 -9.77
C VAL A 98 -9.00 4.84 -8.25
N GLY A 99 -7.95 4.15 -7.79
CA GLY A 99 -7.68 3.85 -6.38
C GLY A 99 -8.29 2.54 -5.86
N ASN A 100 -9.21 1.91 -6.59
CA ASN A 100 -9.74 0.60 -6.18
C ASN A 100 -8.70 -0.51 -6.40
N ILE A 101 -8.83 -1.56 -5.58
CA ILE A 101 -7.92 -2.71 -5.59
C ILE A 101 -8.69 -3.92 -6.10
N LEU A 102 -8.25 -4.48 -7.22
CA LEU A 102 -8.87 -5.60 -7.90
C LEU A 102 -7.81 -6.65 -8.27
N PRO A 103 -8.19 -7.94 -8.36
CA PRO A 103 -7.32 -8.95 -8.94
C PRO A 103 -7.08 -8.66 -10.43
N LEU A 104 -5.86 -8.92 -10.91
CA LEU A 104 -5.48 -8.66 -12.31
C LEU A 104 -6.37 -9.40 -13.33
N SER A 105 -6.88 -10.56 -12.97
CA SER A 105 -7.77 -11.36 -13.83
C SER A 105 -9.13 -10.69 -14.11
N ALA A 106 -9.54 -9.72 -13.29
CA ALA A 106 -10.77 -8.97 -13.48
C ALA A 106 -10.59 -7.68 -14.30
N LEU A 107 -9.35 -7.33 -14.65
CA LEU A 107 -9.03 -6.09 -15.36
C LEU A 107 -8.98 -6.33 -16.87
N PRO A 108 -9.54 -5.41 -17.70
CA PRO A 108 -9.40 -5.50 -19.14
C PRO A 108 -7.95 -5.22 -19.57
N GLU A 109 -7.58 -5.73 -20.74
CA GLU A 109 -6.27 -5.48 -21.33
C GLU A 109 -6.04 -3.97 -21.56
N GLY A 110 -4.81 -3.51 -21.32
CA GLY A 110 -4.45 -2.10 -21.39
C GLY A 110 -4.80 -1.26 -20.16
N THR A 111 -5.34 -1.87 -19.10
CA THR A 111 -5.58 -1.18 -17.82
C THR A 111 -4.27 -0.78 -17.15
N ILE A 112 -4.19 0.48 -16.72
CA ILE A 112 -3.06 1.00 -15.93
C ILE A 112 -3.27 0.63 -14.46
N VAL A 113 -2.28 -0.04 -13.87
CA VAL A 113 -2.30 -0.52 -12.48
C VAL A 113 -1.08 -0.04 -11.70
N CYS A 114 -1.19 0.00 -10.37
CA CYS A 114 -0.09 0.34 -9.48
C CYS A 114 0.03 -0.68 -8.33
N ASN A 115 1.23 -0.79 -7.74
CA ASN A 115 1.51 -1.61 -6.56
C ASN A 115 1.12 -3.11 -6.71
N VAL A 116 1.42 -3.74 -7.85
CA VAL A 116 1.05 -5.14 -8.13
C VAL A 116 1.74 -6.11 -7.15
N GLU A 117 1.00 -7.13 -6.70
CA GLU A 117 1.52 -8.21 -5.85
C GLU A 117 2.49 -9.12 -6.63
N ALA A 118 3.51 -9.66 -5.94
CA ALA A 118 4.55 -10.52 -6.51
C ALA A 118 4.33 -12.01 -6.17
#